data_AF-A0A6J7K3Q2-F1
#
_entry.id   AF-A0A6J7K3Q2-F1
#
_cell.length_a   1.000
_cell.length_b   1.000
_cell.length_c   1.000
_cell.angle_alpha   90.00
_cell.angle_beta   90.00
_cell.angle_gamma   90.00
#
_symmetry.space_group_name_H-M   'P 1'
#
loop_
_entity.id
_entity.type
_entity.pdbx_description
1 polymer ?
#
loop_
_entity_poly.entity_id
_entity_poly.type
_entity_poly.pdbx_seq_one_letter_code
_entity_poly.pdbx_strand_id
1 'polypeptide(L)' 'MIVTLFPEMVDQWNLEVEQGVVLPMYEGARVRGYGTVLWREHKTLPLNEAYEHRFLGWLRNPTEPIGHS' A
#
# COMPACT_ATOMS: atom_id res chain seq x y z
N MET A 1 5.94 -4.88 -5.27
CA MET A 1 5.43 -4.17 -4.08
C MET A 1 3.93 -4.38 -4.07
N ILE A 2 3.39 -5.00 -3.03
CA ILE A 2 1.93 -5.12 -2.87
C ILE A 2 1.52 -4.00 -1.92
N VAL A 3 0.55 -3.19 -2.33
CA VAL A 3 0.02 -2.06 -1.56
C VAL A 3 -1.44 -2.39 -1.25
N THR A 4 -1.87 -2.18 -0.01
CA THR A 4 -3.27 -2.39 0.35
C THR A 4 -4.14 -1.42 -0.46
N LEU A 5 -5.32 -1.88 -0.88
CA LEU A 5 -6.27 -1.03 -1.60
C LEU A 5 -6.99 -0.06 -0.66
N PHE A 6 -7.01 -0.37 0.64
CA PHE A 6 -7.74 0.38 1.66
C PHE A 6 -6.80 0.72 2.84
N PRO A 7 -6.77 1.99 3.31
CA PRO A 7 -5.92 2.41 4.42
C PRO A 7 -6.16 1.64 5.72
N GLU A 8 -7.40 1.27 6.03
CA GLU A 8 -7.78 0.51 7.22
C GLU A 8 -7.17 -0.90 7.25
N MET A 9 -6.77 -1.44 6.10
CA MET A 9 -6.09 -2.74 6.01
C MET A 9 -4.60 -2.66 6.36
N VAL A 10 -4.02 -1.47 6.50
CA VAL A 10 -2.58 -1.30 6.77
C VAL A 10 -2.22 -1.89 8.14
N ASP A 11 -3.04 -1.64 9.16
CA ASP A 11 -2.81 -2.19 10.51
C ASP A 11 -2.95 -3.71 10.52
N GLN A 12 -3.96 -4.23 9.80
CA GLN A 12 -4.15 -5.67 9.65
C GLN A 12 -2.95 -6.32 8.95
N TRP A 13 -2.45 -5.73 7.87
CA TRP A 13 -1.25 -6.21 7.19
C TRP A 13 -0.01 -6.13 8.08
N ASN A 14 0.09 -5.11 8.93
CA ASN A 14 1.19 -5.00 9.86
C ASN A 14 1.23 -6.12 10.91
N LEU A 15 0.08 -6.72 11.22
CA LEU A 15 -0.06 -7.83 12.17
C LEU A 15 0.03 -9.20 11.50
N GLU A 16 -0.53 -9.34 10.29
CA GLU A 16 -0.72 -10.65 9.64
C GLU A 16 0.39 -11.00 8.65
N VAL A 17 1.10 -10.02 8.09
CA VAL A 17 2.14 -10.25 7.09
C VAL A 17 3.48 -10.48 7.80
N GLU A 18 3.89 -11.74 7.84
CA GLU A 18 5.18 -12.18 8.38
C GLU A 18 5.95 -13.04 7.37
N GLN A 19 7.23 -13.29 7.64
CA GLN A 19 8.02 -14.21 6.82
C GLN A 19 7.37 -15.61 6.79
N GLY A 20 7.29 -16.20 5.60
CA GLY A 20 6.66 -17.48 5.33
C GLY A 20 5.17 -17.41 4.95
N VAL A 21 4.52 -16.26 5.15
CA VAL A 21 3.12 -16.06 4.75
C VAL A 21 3.00 -16.09 3.22
N VAL A 22 1.92 -16.68 2.71
CA VAL A 22 1.60 -16.71 1.28
C VAL A 22 0.54 -15.67 0.99
N LEU A 23 0.86 -14.71 0.13
CA LEU A 23 -0.03 -13.61 -0.27
C LEU A 23 -0.56 -13.82 -1.69
N PRO A 24 -1.86 -13.58 -1.92
CA PRO A 24 -2.42 -13.57 -3.27
C PRO A 24 -1.94 -12.34 -4.06
N MET A 25 -1.68 -12.55 -5.34
CA MET A 25 -1.38 -11.51 -6.32
C MET A 25 -2.61 -11.27 -7.20
N TYR A 26 -3.02 -10.01 -7.36
CA TYR A 26 -4.22 -9.65 -8.10
C TYR A 26 -3.92 -8.90 -9.39
N GLU A 27 -4.76 -9.13 -10.41
CA GLU A 27 -4.92 -8.28 -11.59
C GLU A 27 -6.38 -7.82 -11.64
N GLY A 28 -6.63 -6.54 -11.31
CA GLY A 28 -7.97 -6.06 -11.00
C GLY A 28 -8.57 -6.83 -9.81
N ALA A 29 -9.79 -7.34 -9.96
CA ALA A 29 -10.46 -8.14 -8.93
C ALA A 29 -10.11 -9.64 -8.97
N ARG A 30 -9.21 -10.09 -9.85
CA ARG A 30 -8.90 -11.51 -10.05
C ARG A 30 -7.56 -11.89 -9.43
N VAL A 31 -7.51 -13.02 -8.71
CA VAL A 31 -6.24 -13.62 -8.28
C VAL A 31 -5.53 -14.23 -9.50
N ARG A 32 -4.28 -13.84 -9.72
CA ARG A 32 -3.42 -14.33 -10.81
C ARG A 32 -2.27 -15.20 -10.32
N GLY A 33 -1.98 -15.21 -9.03
CA GLY A 33 -0.92 -16.02 -8.47
C GLY A 33 -0.81 -15.84 -6.97
N TYR A 34 0.21 -16.48 -6.41
CA TYR A 34 0.53 -16.43 -5.00
C TYR A 34 2.05 -16.26 -4.84
N GLY A 35 2.46 -15.47 -3.85
CA GLY A 35 3.86 -15.26 -3.52
C GLY A 35 4.11 -15.51 -2.04
N THR A 36 5.21 -16.18 -1.72
CA THR A 36 5.65 -16.36 -0.33
C THR A 36 6.49 -15.17 0.11
N VAL A 37 6.18 -14.63 1.27
CA VAL A 37 6.97 -13.58 1.91
C VAL A 37 8.28 -14.19 2.40
N LEU A 38 9.39 -13.83 1.75
CA LEU A 38 10.71 -14.35 2.12
C LEU A 38 11.38 -13.53 3.24
N TRP A 39 11.04 -12.26 3.35
CA TRP A 39 11.57 -11.35 4.36
C TRP A 39 10.63 -10.16 4.54
N ARG A 40 10.69 -9.54 5.72
CA ARG A 40 9.94 -8.33 6.07
C ARG A 40 10.89 -7.35 6.75
N GLU A 41 10.77 -6.07 6.40
CA GLU A 41 11.46 -4.97 7.05
C GLU A 41 10.46 -3.87 7.37
N HIS A 42 10.51 -3.35 8.60
CA HIS A 42 9.80 -2.12 8.98
C HIS A 42 10.66 -0.94 8.60
N LYS A 43 10.22 -0.17 7.60
CA LYS A 43 10.95 1.00 7.13
C LYS A 43 10.03 2.20 7.03
N THR A 44 10.39 3.27 7.72
CA THR A 44 9.78 4.59 7.53
C THR A 44 10.53 5.29 6.41
N LEU A 45 9.85 5.57 5.30
CA LEU A 45 10.40 6.36 4.22
C LEU A 45 10.03 7.84 4.44
N PRO A 46 11.00 8.77 4.31
CA PRO A 46 10.67 10.18 4.39
C PRO A 46 9.75 10.54 3.21
N LEU A 47 8.60 11.12 3.53
CA LEU A 47 7.72 11.68 2.52
C LEU A 47 8.29 13.05 2.13
N ASN A 48 8.52 13.31 0.85
CA ASN A 48 8.92 14.66 0.45
C ASN A 48 7.74 15.62 0.68
N GLU A 49 8.03 16.90 0.98
CA GLU A 49 7.00 17.89 1.30
C GLU A 49 5.96 18.08 0.18
N ALA A 50 6.35 17.87 -1.08
CA ALA A 50 5.46 18.00 -2.23
C ALA A 50 4.44 16.85 -2.32
N TYR A 51 4.84 15.62 -1.98
CA TYR A 51 3.98 14.44 -1.90
C TYR A 51 3.12 14.50 -0.64
N GLU A 52 3.65 15.03 0.47
CA GLU A 52 2.87 15.26 1.69
C GLU A 52 1.72 16.23 1.45
N HIS A 53 1.99 17.41 0.89
CA HIS A 53 0.94 18.37 0.56
C HIS A 53 -0.12 17.79 -0.40
N ARG A 54 0.32 17.01 -1.38
CA ARG A 54 -0.57 16.36 -2.35
C ARG A 54 -1.44 15.29 -1.69
N PHE A 55 -0.87 14.48 -0.82
CA PHE A 55 -1.58 13.46 -0.07
C PHE A 55 -2.59 14.06 0.91
N LEU A 56 -2.20 15.13 1.63
CA LEU A 56 -3.10 15.87 2.51
C LEU A 56 -4.23 16.59 1.72
N GLY A 57 -3.94 17.08 0.53
CA GLY A 57 -4.94 17.63 -0.39
C GLY A 57 -5.96 16.56 -0.81
N TRP A 58 -5.48 15.39 -1.23
CA TRP A 58 -6.35 14.25 -1.57
C TRP A 58 -7.20 13.77 -0.40
N LEU A 59 -6.65 13.68 0.83
CA LEU A 59 -7.44 13.31 2.02
C LEU A 59 -8.60 14.29 2.28
N ARG A 60 -8.41 15.59 1.96
CA ARG A 60 -9.45 16.61 2.08
C ARG A 60 -10.46 16.57 0.94
N ASN A 61 -10.04 16.16 -0.26
CA ASN A 61 -10.89 16.04 -1.44
C ASN A 61 -10.53 14.77 -2.26
N PRO A 62 -11.12 13.61 -1.94
CA PRO A 62 -10.74 12.32 -2.54
C PRO A 62 -11.04 12.20 -4.04
N THR A 63 -11.87 13.09 -4.58
CA THR A 63 -12.21 13.15 -6.01
C THR A 63 -11.18 13.90 -6.85
N GLU A 64 -10.19 14.55 -6.22
CA GLU A 64 -9.13 15.25 -6.94
C GLU A 64 -8.06 14.25 -7.42
N PRO A 65 -7.77 14.18 -8.73
CA PRO A 65 -6.84 13.20 -9.26
C PRO A 65 -5.41 13.48 -8.79
N ILE A 66 -4.76 12.47 -8.19
CA ILE A 66 -3.36 12.50 -7.80
C ILE A 66 -2.50 12.33 -9.08
N GLY A 67 -2.41 13.38 -9.89
CA GLY A 67 -1.73 13.36 -11.20
C GLY A 67 -0.62 14.41 -11.33
N HIS A 68 0.48 14.03 -11.98
CA HIS A 68 1.61 14.91 -12.30
C HIS A 68 1.19 16.02 -13.27
N SER A 69 1.56 17.27 -12.97
CA SER A 69 1.75 18.34 -13.96
C SER A 69 3.21 18.41 -14.32
#